data_AF-A0A9J6RLG5-F1
#
_entry.id   AF-A0A9J6RLG5-F1
#
_cell.length_a   1.000
_cell.length_b   1.000
_cell.length_c   1.000
_cell.angle_alpha   90.00
_cell.angle_beta   90.00
_cell.angle_gamma   90.00
#
_symmetry.space_group_name_H-M   'P 1'
#
loop_
_entity.id
_entity.type
_entity.pdbx_description
1 polymer ?
#
loop_
_entity_poly.entity_id
_entity_poly.type
_entity_poly.pdbx_seq_one_letter_code
_entity_poly.pdbx_strand_id
1 'polypeptide(L)'
;MGRKSRRSDNPAVNLFKRLQWAHKTSKQTGVPADELLDRLKEQQKIQHAQRAERREFVKHMGLGVAAAGALGAAAPSFAGKGGKPKPPPSGNVGVAIIGGGLAGLRCAHRLQQYGISSKIYEANTRIGGRCFTTRGFFDNGMNVERGGELISTEHSATRNLVNALGLTLEDVGGGALPGGEELYYVNNQLYTEAQLEDDWRDIYPLFGNTESAAPWQPTYDNHNAEHVRLDYINANDWMDQVGIGANSNFGQLMQADLISEYGLAPEEQTCLNLVYLLAWNSINNPLPLAGTDERYHIVGGNDALVYALADELPNDSIVTGKALTAITGAAQGPYTCTFSDGSTTTADKLVLALPFTKLREVDIAPAIWNTFSSAKQQAINEMSIGANGKIHVQTDSRPWSGVRNVNGHDIQMNGVSYSGGDGFVTVWDTQVNGSTTGSVMCDYLGGHQGRNLSGSQPFSSSKRTDVNKFLGQIEPVFPGTTAAYENKALTSKWSVNPWSKGSYSTPGLGQFTSFWGAQWEKETSNNVHFCGEHTSVEYWGFLQGAVETGERVATEIHQG
;
A
#
# COMPACT_ATOMS: atom_id res chain seq x y z
N MET A 1 21.82 34.71 -39.61
CA MET A 1 20.75 34.91 -38.60
C MET A 1 21.12 34.14 -37.35
N GLY A 2 21.43 34.85 -36.27
CA GLY A 2 22.13 34.32 -35.09
C GLY A 2 21.27 33.41 -34.19
N ARG A 3 21.88 32.30 -33.77
CA ARG A 3 21.43 31.42 -32.68
C ARG A 3 21.35 32.23 -31.38
N LYS A 4 20.16 32.36 -30.80
CA LYS A 4 19.97 32.87 -29.44
C LYS A 4 20.63 31.92 -28.44
N SER A 5 21.67 32.40 -27.77
CA SER A 5 22.29 31.77 -26.61
C SER A 5 21.28 31.71 -25.45
N ARG A 6 21.12 30.53 -24.83
CA ARG A 6 20.41 30.36 -23.55
C ARG A 6 21.23 31.08 -22.48
N ARG A 7 20.72 32.24 -22.01
CA ARG A 7 21.25 32.91 -20.81
C ARG A 7 21.19 31.92 -19.64
N SER A 8 22.32 31.70 -18.98
CA SER A 8 22.35 31.10 -17.65
C SER A 8 21.62 32.04 -16.68
N ASP A 9 20.65 31.50 -15.94
CA ASP A 9 19.90 32.29 -14.97
C ASP A 9 20.81 32.75 -13.83
N ASN A 10 20.78 34.06 -13.54
CA ASN A 10 21.54 34.69 -12.47
C ASN A 10 21.07 34.14 -11.10
N PRO A 11 21.98 33.69 -10.21
CA PRO A 11 21.64 33.17 -8.88
C PRO A 11 20.71 34.08 -8.06
N ALA A 12 20.88 35.39 -8.16
CA ALA A 12 20.03 36.37 -7.48
C ALA A 12 18.59 36.38 -8.00
N VAL A 13 18.39 36.15 -9.31
CA VAL A 13 17.06 36.08 -9.93
C VAL A 13 16.33 34.80 -9.51
N ASN A 14 17.06 33.69 -9.37
CA ASN A 14 16.49 32.43 -8.89
C ASN A 14 16.12 32.48 -7.41
N LEU A 15 16.92 33.14 -6.58
CA LEU A 15 16.57 33.39 -5.18
C LEU A 15 15.28 34.22 -5.09
N PHE A 16 15.17 35.29 -5.89
CA PHE A 16 13.98 36.15 -5.90
C PHE A 16 12.72 35.40 -6.33
N LYS A 17 12.80 34.54 -7.36
CA LYS A 17 11.68 33.69 -7.79
C LYS A 17 11.23 32.71 -6.71
N ARG A 18 12.16 32.12 -5.96
CA ARG A 18 11.85 31.19 -4.86
C ARG A 18 11.18 31.92 -3.69
N LEU A 19 11.67 33.11 -3.35
CA LEU A 19 11.06 33.95 -2.31
C LEU A 19 9.63 34.39 -2.72
N GLN A 20 9.43 34.78 -3.98
CA GLN A 20 8.11 35.14 -4.49
C GLN A 20 7.14 33.95 -4.50
N TRP A 21 7.62 32.77 -4.91
CA TRP A 21 6.83 31.55 -4.85
C TRP A 21 6.46 31.21 -3.41
N ALA A 22 7.44 31.18 -2.49
CA ALA A 22 7.22 30.85 -1.10
C ALA A 22 6.24 31.81 -0.43
N HIS A 23 6.35 33.11 -0.69
CA HIS A 23 5.42 34.11 -0.16
C HIS A 23 4.00 33.97 -0.74
N LYS A 24 3.87 33.66 -2.03
CA LYS A 24 2.57 33.44 -2.68
C LYS A 24 1.89 32.17 -2.16
N THR A 25 2.64 31.08 -2.09
CA THR A 25 2.17 29.78 -1.60
C THR A 25 1.82 29.88 -0.12
N SER A 26 2.65 30.56 0.69
CA SER A 26 2.37 30.80 2.11
C SER A 26 1.03 31.48 2.35
N LYS A 27 0.66 32.47 1.53
CA LYS A 27 -0.66 33.12 1.59
C LYS A 27 -1.82 32.22 1.17
N GLN A 28 -1.57 31.20 0.35
CA GLN A 28 -2.58 30.28 -0.15
C GLN A 28 -2.79 29.08 0.77
N THR A 29 -1.72 28.63 1.44
CA THR A 29 -1.71 27.37 2.19
C THR A 29 -1.55 27.56 3.70
N GLY A 30 -1.32 28.78 4.18
CA GLY A 30 -1.05 29.07 5.60
C GLY A 30 0.35 28.66 6.08
N VAL A 31 1.11 27.91 5.28
CA VAL A 31 2.45 27.44 5.64
C VAL A 31 3.45 28.61 5.66
N PRO A 32 4.28 28.77 6.70
CA PRO A 32 5.31 29.81 6.75
C PRO A 32 6.26 29.80 5.55
N ALA A 33 6.61 30.99 5.04
CA ALA A 33 7.40 31.12 3.82
C ALA A 33 8.85 30.60 3.96
N ASP A 34 9.42 30.69 5.15
CA ASP A 34 10.71 30.10 5.51
C ASP A 34 10.67 28.57 5.46
N GLU A 35 9.60 27.95 5.99
CA GLU A 35 9.39 26.51 5.93
C GLU A 35 9.28 26.00 4.47
N LEU A 36 8.52 26.70 3.62
CA LEU A 36 8.43 26.39 2.19
C LEU A 36 9.78 26.49 1.46
N LEU A 37 10.64 27.43 1.88
CA LEU A 37 11.99 27.57 1.33
C LEU A 37 12.92 26.45 1.79
N ASP A 38 12.75 25.96 3.02
CA ASP A 38 13.53 24.84 3.53
C ASP A 38 13.13 23.52 2.88
N ARG A 39 11.82 23.28 2.65
CA ARG A 39 11.34 22.16 1.82
C ARG A 39 11.94 22.19 0.40
N LEU A 40 12.05 23.36 -0.22
CA LEU A 40 12.71 23.53 -1.53
C LEU A 40 14.22 23.25 -1.49
N LYS A 41 14.90 23.58 -0.37
CA LYS A 41 16.32 23.26 -0.19
C LYS A 41 16.52 21.76 -0.03
N GLU A 42 15.66 21.08 0.71
CA GLU A 42 15.70 19.62 0.85
C GLU A 42 15.42 18.91 -0.47
N GLN A 43 14.40 19.32 -1.21
CA GLN A 43 14.16 18.80 -2.57
C GLN A 43 15.36 19.01 -3.51
N GLN A 44 16.08 20.13 -3.38
CA GLN A 44 17.30 20.36 -4.14
C GLN A 44 18.46 19.47 -3.68
N LYS A 45 18.63 19.24 -2.39
CA LYS A 45 19.62 18.30 -1.86
C LYS A 45 19.36 16.89 -2.40
N ILE A 46 18.10 16.43 -2.36
CA ILE A 46 17.68 15.14 -2.91
C ILE A 46 17.96 15.07 -4.43
N GLN A 47 17.60 16.11 -5.20
CA GLN A 47 17.90 16.15 -6.64
C GLN A 47 19.42 16.21 -6.92
N HIS A 48 20.20 16.86 -6.06
CA HIS A 48 21.65 16.91 -6.17
C HIS A 48 22.30 15.55 -5.82
N ALA A 49 21.79 14.86 -4.80
CA ALA A 49 22.20 13.49 -4.45
C ALA A 49 21.89 12.52 -5.60
N GLN A 50 20.67 12.55 -6.14
CA GLN A 50 20.27 11.75 -7.30
C GLN A 50 21.08 12.08 -8.58
N ARG A 51 21.51 13.32 -8.76
CA ARG A 51 22.41 13.72 -9.87
C ARG A 51 23.85 13.27 -9.65
N ALA A 52 24.32 13.25 -8.40
CA ALA A 52 25.64 12.72 -8.04
C ALA A 52 25.66 11.20 -8.25
N GLU A 53 24.63 10.49 -7.83
CA GLU A 53 24.43 9.05 -8.11
C GLU A 53 24.31 8.75 -9.60
N ARG A 54 23.53 9.54 -10.37
CA ARG A 54 23.52 9.43 -11.85
C ARG A 54 24.89 9.68 -12.48
N ARG A 55 25.68 10.62 -11.95
CA ARG A 55 27.05 10.86 -12.44
C ARG A 55 27.99 9.71 -12.11
N GLU A 56 27.87 9.11 -10.93
CA GLU A 56 28.64 7.92 -10.56
C GLU A 56 28.22 6.69 -11.37
N PHE A 57 26.92 6.49 -11.59
CA PHE A 57 26.37 5.47 -12.49
C PHE A 57 26.86 5.63 -13.93
N VAL A 58 26.89 6.87 -14.47
CA VAL A 58 27.44 7.17 -15.80
C VAL A 58 28.97 7.01 -15.86
N LYS A 59 29.71 7.30 -14.78
CA LYS A 59 31.15 7.01 -14.71
C LYS A 59 31.44 5.50 -14.68
N HIS A 60 30.61 4.71 -14.01
CA HIS A 60 30.75 3.24 -13.93
C HIS A 60 30.32 2.55 -15.24
N MET A 61 29.37 3.11 -15.97
CA MET A 61 29.05 2.74 -17.36
C MET A 61 30.11 3.24 -18.38
N GLY A 62 30.80 4.34 -18.06
CA GLY A 62 31.78 5.00 -18.94
C GLY A 62 33.16 4.33 -19.02
N LEU A 63 33.47 3.38 -18.13
CA LEU A 63 34.71 2.58 -18.16
C LEU A 63 34.58 1.30 -19.01
N GLY A 64 33.40 1.02 -19.58
CA GLY A 64 33.15 -0.14 -20.44
C GLY A 64 33.13 0.13 -21.95
N VAL A 65 33.30 1.38 -22.42
CA VAL A 65 33.09 1.74 -23.85
C VAL A 65 34.26 2.50 -24.51
N ALA A 66 35.36 2.77 -23.81
CA ALA A 66 36.47 3.54 -24.38
C ALA A 66 37.61 2.68 -24.98
N ALA A 67 37.30 1.71 -25.85
CA ALA A 67 38.27 1.16 -26.81
C ALA A 67 37.59 0.30 -27.90
N ALA A 68 36.97 0.95 -28.90
CA ALA A 68 36.80 0.53 -30.31
C ALA A 68 35.48 1.09 -30.87
N GLY A 69 35.44 1.97 -31.87
CA GLY A 69 36.49 2.53 -32.70
C GLY A 69 35.88 3.47 -33.75
N ALA A 70 36.75 4.21 -34.42
CA ALA A 70 36.47 4.77 -35.74
C ALA A 70 37.78 4.93 -36.51
N LEU A 71 38.30 3.81 -37.04
CA LEU A 71 39.07 3.79 -38.30
C LEU A 71 38.69 2.48 -39.01
N GLY A 72 38.12 2.64 -40.20
CA GLY A 72 37.45 1.57 -40.94
C GLY A 72 38.38 0.61 -41.68
N ALA A 73 37.71 -0.23 -42.47
CA ALA A 73 38.23 -1.22 -43.43
C ALA A 73 38.72 -2.56 -42.86
N ALA A 74 37.75 -3.44 -42.56
CA ALA A 74 37.64 -4.83 -43.01
C ALA A 74 36.57 -5.49 -42.13
N ALA A 75 35.47 -5.96 -42.72
CA ALA A 75 34.48 -6.75 -42.00
C ALA A 75 34.90 -8.23 -42.06
N PRO A 76 35.31 -8.87 -40.95
CA PRO A 76 35.19 -10.31 -40.85
C PRO A 76 33.72 -10.63 -40.56
N SER A 77 33.13 -11.41 -41.45
CA SER A 77 31.82 -12.01 -41.26
C SER A 77 31.91 -13.00 -40.10
N PHE A 78 31.58 -12.55 -38.89
CA PHE A 78 31.24 -13.45 -37.79
C PHE A 78 29.74 -13.75 -37.86
N ALA A 79 29.39 -14.71 -38.70
CA ALA A 79 28.20 -15.51 -38.52
C ALA A 79 28.36 -16.35 -37.23
N GLY A 80 28.27 -15.68 -36.08
CA GLY A 80 28.02 -16.34 -34.80
C GLY A 80 26.59 -16.84 -34.84
N LYS A 81 26.41 -18.16 -34.72
CA LYS A 81 25.10 -18.83 -34.67
C LYS A 81 24.32 -18.34 -33.44
N GLY A 82 23.65 -17.20 -33.56
CA GLY A 82 22.57 -16.78 -32.68
C GLY A 82 21.38 -17.69 -32.93
N GLY A 83 21.41 -18.88 -32.32
CA GLY A 83 20.22 -19.72 -32.27
C GLY A 83 19.12 -18.93 -31.56
N LYS A 84 17.94 -18.83 -32.18
CA LYS A 84 16.71 -18.45 -31.46
C LYS A 84 16.66 -19.28 -30.17
N PRO A 85 16.27 -18.71 -29.01
CA PRO A 85 16.13 -19.50 -27.79
C PRO A 85 15.31 -20.74 -28.12
N LYS A 86 15.88 -21.90 -27.80
CA LYS A 86 15.25 -23.20 -28.06
C LYS A 86 13.87 -23.13 -27.42
N PRO A 87 12.77 -23.36 -28.17
CA PRO A 87 11.47 -23.42 -27.54
C PRO A 87 11.57 -24.44 -26.41
N PRO A 88 11.07 -24.10 -25.20
CA PRO A 88 11.10 -25.02 -24.08
C PRO A 88 10.51 -26.38 -24.51
N PRO A 89 10.92 -27.49 -23.84
CA PRO A 89 10.23 -28.77 -23.99
C PRO A 89 8.72 -28.53 -23.93
N SER A 90 7.93 -29.19 -24.79
CA SER A 90 6.49 -29.02 -24.83
C SER A 90 5.89 -29.07 -23.42
N GLY A 91 5.40 -27.93 -22.90
CA GLY A 91 4.87 -27.79 -21.54
C GLY A 91 5.69 -26.96 -20.54
N ASN A 92 6.94 -26.57 -20.82
CA ASN A 92 7.70 -25.63 -19.99
C ASN A 92 7.44 -24.17 -20.44
N VAL A 93 7.15 -23.28 -19.49
CA VAL A 93 6.75 -21.88 -19.75
C VAL A 93 7.87 -20.86 -19.57
N GLY A 94 9.10 -21.29 -19.22
CA GLY A 94 10.24 -20.42 -18.93
C GLY A 94 10.10 -19.74 -17.56
N VAL A 95 9.14 -18.83 -17.43
CA VAL A 95 8.80 -18.16 -16.16
C VAL A 95 7.35 -18.42 -15.80
N ALA A 96 7.11 -19.09 -14.68
CA ALA A 96 5.78 -19.21 -14.08
C ALA A 96 5.63 -18.16 -12.98
N ILE A 97 4.53 -17.39 -13.04
CA ILE A 97 4.15 -16.41 -12.02
C ILE A 97 2.89 -16.95 -11.33
N ILE A 98 2.96 -17.15 -10.01
CA ILE A 98 1.86 -17.70 -9.22
C ILE A 98 1.19 -16.55 -8.48
N GLY A 99 -0.03 -16.21 -8.89
CA GLY A 99 -0.82 -15.07 -8.39
C GLY A 99 -1.04 -14.01 -9.48
N GLY A 100 -2.30 -13.83 -9.88
CA GLY A 100 -2.78 -12.79 -10.79
C GLY A 100 -3.21 -11.52 -10.07
N GLY A 101 -2.60 -11.22 -8.92
CA GLY A 101 -2.71 -9.92 -8.26
C GLY A 101 -1.88 -8.84 -8.96
N LEU A 102 -2.00 -7.59 -8.49
CA LEU A 102 -1.32 -6.43 -9.08
C LEU A 102 0.20 -6.63 -9.25
N ALA A 103 0.89 -7.22 -8.26
CA ALA A 103 2.33 -7.48 -8.34
C ALA A 103 2.70 -8.51 -9.41
N GLY A 104 1.98 -9.63 -9.48
CA GLY A 104 2.21 -10.67 -10.48
C GLY A 104 1.95 -10.18 -11.90
N LEU A 105 0.86 -9.44 -12.09
CA LEU A 105 0.54 -8.77 -13.37
C LEU A 105 1.62 -7.76 -13.75
N ARG A 106 2.07 -6.94 -12.81
CA ARG A 106 3.13 -5.96 -13.06
C ARG A 106 4.45 -6.62 -13.42
N CYS A 107 4.80 -7.71 -12.74
CA CYS A 107 5.98 -8.52 -13.06
C CYS A 107 5.89 -9.07 -14.49
N ALA A 108 4.78 -9.72 -14.87
CA ALA A 108 4.59 -10.26 -16.21
C ALA A 108 4.68 -9.19 -17.30
N HIS A 109 4.01 -8.06 -17.07
CA HIS A 109 4.02 -6.93 -17.99
C HIS A 109 5.46 -6.41 -18.20
N ARG A 110 6.24 -6.28 -17.12
CA ARG A 110 7.64 -5.82 -17.23
C ARG A 110 8.54 -6.87 -17.89
N LEU A 111 8.34 -8.17 -17.62
CA LEU A 111 9.05 -9.25 -18.32
C LEU A 111 8.78 -9.23 -19.83
N GLN A 112 7.53 -8.98 -20.24
CA GLN A 112 7.18 -8.82 -21.65
C GLN A 112 7.91 -7.64 -22.29
N GLN A 113 8.03 -6.49 -21.60
CA GLN A 113 8.82 -5.35 -22.07
C GLN A 113 10.30 -5.70 -22.25
N TYR A 114 10.83 -6.66 -21.48
CA TYR A 114 12.17 -7.21 -21.64
C TYR A 114 12.27 -8.34 -22.69
N GLY A 115 11.16 -8.70 -23.36
CA GLY A 115 11.12 -9.79 -24.32
C GLY A 115 11.15 -11.19 -23.68
N ILE A 116 10.86 -11.30 -22.39
CA ILE A 116 10.85 -12.55 -21.62
C ILE A 116 9.41 -13.05 -21.52
N SER A 117 9.16 -14.25 -22.05
CA SER A 117 7.85 -14.90 -21.96
C SER A 117 7.56 -15.38 -20.53
N SER A 118 6.34 -15.16 -20.07
CA SER A 118 5.87 -15.65 -18.77
C SER A 118 4.41 -16.09 -18.83
N LYS A 119 4.01 -16.95 -17.89
CA LYS A 119 2.62 -17.41 -17.67
C LYS A 119 2.21 -17.15 -16.23
N ILE A 120 1.08 -16.47 -16.05
CA ILE A 120 0.44 -16.23 -14.76
C ILE A 120 -0.59 -17.34 -14.48
N TYR A 121 -0.54 -17.88 -13.28
CA TYR A 121 -1.51 -18.82 -12.74
C TYR A 121 -2.23 -18.19 -11.55
N GLU A 122 -3.53 -17.96 -11.68
CA GLU A 122 -4.37 -17.32 -10.66
C GLU A 122 -5.34 -18.35 -10.06
N ALA A 123 -5.39 -18.41 -8.72
CA ALA A 123 -6.21 -19.38 -8.01
C ALA A 123 -7.72 -19.11 -8.19
N ASN A 124 -8.11 -17.84 -8.17
CA ASN A 124 -9.48 -17.40 -8.33
C ASN A 124 -9.92 -17.43 -9.81
N THR A 125 -11.20 -17.23 -10.03
CA THR A 125 -11.80 -17.00 -11.37
C THR A 125 -11.67 -15.54 -11.83
N ARG A 126 -11.09 -14.67 -10.99
CA ARG A 126 -10.89 -13.23 -11.23
C ARG A 126 -9.45 -12.84 -10.90
N ILE A 127 -8.84 -11.99 -11.73
CA ILE A 127 -7.55 -11.34 -11.46
C ILE A 127 -7.70 -10.11 -10.54
N GLY A 128 -6.59 -9.63 -9.98
CA GLY A 128 -6.50 -8.40 -9.18
C GLY A 128 -6.26 -8.62 -7.70
N GLY A 129 -6.52 -9.83 -7.18
CA GLY A 129 -6.28 -10.16 -5.77
C GLY A 129 -7.05 -9.20 -4.84
N ARG A 130 -6.30 -8.48 -3.99
CA ARG A 130 -6.82 -7.46 -3.06
C ARG A 130 -7.15 -6.10 -3.69
N CYS A 131 -6.91 -5.91 -4.98
CA CYS A 131 -7.49 -4.81 -5.74
C CYS A 131 -8.80 -5.31 -6.37
N PHE A 132 -9.94 -4.79 -5.90
CA PHE A 132 -11.25 -5.28 -6.30
C PHE A 132 -12.33 -4.21 -6.16
N THR A 133 -12.81 -3.71 -7.30
CA THR A 133 -13.91 -2.77 -7.37
C THR A 133 -15.23 -3.52 -7.58
N THR A 134 -16.27 -3.14 -6.84
CA THR A 134 -17.65 -3.55 -7.15
C THR A 134 -18.41 -2.45 -7.86
N ARG A 135 -19.05 -2.83 -8.96
CA ARG A 135 -19.84 -1.94 -9.82
C ARG A 135 -21.28 -2.44 -9.89
N GLY A 136 -22.23 -1.52 -10.03
CA GLY A 136 -23.64 -1.83 -10.29
C GLY A 136 -24.45 -2.42 -9.12
N PHE A 137 -23.89 -2.46 -7.90
CA PHE A 137 -24.65 -2.84 -6.71
C PHE A 137 -25.40 -1.64 -6.12
N PHE A 138 -24.71 -0.52 -5.98
CA PHE A 138 -25.29 0.74 -5.52
C PHE A 138 -25.92 1.51 -6.69
N ASP A 139 -26.86 2.39 -6.37
CA ASP A 139 -27.54 3.20 -7.37
C ASP A 139 -26.63 4.27 -7.98
N ASN A 140 -27.13 4.90 -9.04
CA ASN A 140 -26.48 6.06 -9.69
C ASN A 140 -25.05 5.78 -10.19
N GLY A 141 -24.69 4.51 -10.39
CA GLY A 141 -23.36 4.13 -10.86
C GLY A 141 -22.26 4.25 -9.81
N MET A 142 -22.60 4.38 -8.53
CA MET A 142 -21.64 4.46 -7.44
C MET A 142 -20.89 3.13 -7.31
N ASN A 143 -19.57 3.18 -7.49
CA ASN A 143 -18.69 2.03 -7.36
C ASN A 143 -17.97 2.09 -6.02
N VAL A 144 -17.66 0.94 -5.44
CA VAL A 144 -16.89 0.87 -4.19
C VAL A 144 -15.71 -0.05 -4.30
N GLU A 145 -14.64 0.27 -3.59
CA GLU A 145 -13.46 -0.56 -3.47
C GLU A 145 -13.65 -1.57 -2.34
N ARG A 146 -13.77 -2.85 -2.69
CA ARG A 146 -13.85 -3.92 -1.69
C ARG A 146 -12.52 -4.15 -0.98
N GLY A 147 -11.41 -3.79 -1.63
CA GLY A 147 -10.06 -3.92 -1.09
C GLY A 147 -9.34 -2.57 -1.06
N GLY A 148 -8.12 -2.52 -1.62
CA GLY A 148 -7.29 -1.30 -1.61
C GLY A 148 -7.95 -0.14 -2.35
N GLU A 149 -8.08 0.99 -1.67
CA GLU A 149 -8.92 2.11 -2.09
C GLU A 149 -8.11 3.39 -2.35
N LEU A 150 -7.32 3.84 -1.38
CA LEU A 150 -6.67 5.14 -1.47
C LEU A 150 -5.24 5.03 -2.04
N ILE A 151 -4.85 6.02 -2.83
CA ILE A 151 -3.51 6.16 -3.42
C ILE A 151 -2.96 7.52 -3.00
N SER A 152 -1.79 7.54 -2.36
CA SER A 152 -1.18 8.77 -1.83
C SER A 152 -0.24 9.45 -2.85
N THR A 153 0.12 10.71 -2.60
CA THR A 153 0.95 11.53 -3.50
C THR A 153 2.35 10.93 -3.74
N GLU A 154 2.92 10.28 -2.73
CA GLU A 154 4.21 9.61 -2.70
C GLU A 154 4.21 8.24 -3.38
N HIS A 155 3.04 7.67 -3.71
CA HIS A 155 2.89 6.40 -4.44
C HIS A 155 3.26 6.54 -5.92
N SER A 156 4.51 6.94 -6.18
CA SER A 156 5.01 7.32 -7.48
C SER A 156 5.01 6.15 -8.46
N ALA A 157 5.31 4.93 -8.04
CA ALA A 157 5.28 3.77 -8.94
C ALA A 157 3.85 3.50 -9.44
N THR A 158 2.88 3.51 -8.52
CA THR A 158 1.46 3.34 -8.86
C THR A 158 0.96 4.47 -9.76
N ARG A 159 1.17 5.73 -9.35
CA ARG A 159 0.71 6.90 -10.10
C ARG A 159 1.33 6.99 -11.49
N ASN A 160 2.63 6.70 -11.62
CA ASN A 160 3.32 6.67 -12.91
C ASN A 160 2.77 5.55 -13.79
N LEU A 161 2.45 4.39 -13.21
CA LEU A 161 1.87 3.29 -13.95
C LEU A 161 0.44 3.60 -14.44
N VAL A 162 -0.40 4.17 -13.58
CA VAL A 162 -1.74 4.64 -13.95
C VAL A 162 -1.66 5.59 -15.15
N ASN A 163 -0.77 6.58 -15.09
CA ASN A 163 -0.56 7.50 -16.21
C ASN A 163 0.00 6.81 -17.47
N ALA A 164 0.94 5.88 -17.32
CA ALA A 164 1.53 5.16 -18.45
C ALA A 164 0.50 4.30 -19.21
N LEU A 165 -0.50 3.77 -18.51
CA LEU A 165 -1.60 2.98 -19.06
C LEU A 165 -2.79 3.83 -19.54
N GLY A 166 -2.66 5.17 -19.50
CA GLY A 166 -3.71 6.08 -19.95
C GLY A 166 -4.94 6.14 -19.03
N LEU A 167 -4.81 5.68 -17.78
CA LEU A 167 -5.84 5.78 -16.75
C LEU A 167 -5.80 7.16 -16.07
N THR A 168 -6.91 7.54 -15.45
CA THR A 168 -7.05 8.86 -14.79
C THR A 168 -7.17 8.69 -13.28
N LEU A 169 -6.41 9.48 -12.53
CA LEU A 169 -6.61 9.65 -11.09
C LEU A 169 -7.59 10.78 -10.82
N GLU A 170 -8.46 10.59 -9.85
CA GLU A 170 -9.30 11.64 -9.27
C GLU A 170 -8.88 11.91 -7.83
N ASP A 171 -8.95 13.18 -7.42
CA ASP A 171 -8.59 13.64 -6.08
C ASP A 171 -9.82 13.53 -5.18
N VAL A 172 -9.77 12.64 -4.20
CA VAL A 172 -10.85 12.35 -3.26
C VAL A 172 -10.52 12.78 -1.83
N GLY A 173 -9.31 13.31 -1.61
CA GLY A 173 -8.87 13.87 -0.32
C GLY A 173 -9.08 12.94 0.88
N GLY A 174 -8.69 11.66 0.80
CA GLY A 174 -8.90 10.70 1.90
C GLY A 174 -10.38 10.34 2.15
N GLY A 175 -11.27 10.68 1.22
CA GLY A 175 -12.72 10.56 1.43
C GLY A 175 -13.33 11.69 2.27
N ALA A 176 -12.57 12.75 2.55
CA ALA A 176 -13.04 13.95 3.22
C ALA A 176 -13.69 14.95 2.25
N LEU A 177 -14.82 15.51 2.66
CA LEU A 177 -15.43 16.65 1.97
C LEU A 177 -14.55 17.91 2.17
N PRO A 178 -14.29 18.70 1.10
CA PRO A 178 -13.40 19.85 1.19
C PRO A 178 -13.88 20.91 2.19
N GLY A 179 -12.96 21.42 3.00
CA GLY A 179 -13.18 22.56 3.89
C GLY A 179 -13.92 22.26 5.19
N GLY A 180 -14.15 20.98 5.50
CA GLY A 180 -14.60 20.53 6.82
C GLY A 180 -13.47 19.87 7.63
N GLU A 181 -13.80 19.55 8.86
CA GLU A 181 -12.95 18.91 9.87
C GLU A 181 -13.44 17.48 10.12
N GLU A 182 -12.50 16.61 10.49
CA GLU A 182 -12.75 15.32 11.09
C GLU A 182 -13.41 15.52 12.47
N LEU A 183 -14.26 14.57 12.86
CA LEU A 183 -14.90 14.58 14.17
C LEU A 183 -14.88 13.18 14.74
N TYR A 184 -14.27 13.01 15.92
CA TYR A 184 -14.02 11.69 16.49
C TYR A 184 -15.03 11.38 17.61
N TYR A 185 -15.17 10.08 17.93
CA TYR A 185 -15.99 9.62 19.04
C TYR A 185 -15.23 8.66 19.94
N VAL A 186 -14.76 9.15 21.07
CA VAL A 186 -13.93 8.40 22.03
C VAL A 186 -14.50 8.57 23.42
N ASN A 187 -14.40 7.55 24.28
CA ASN A 187 -14.92 7.59 25.65
C ASN A 187 -16.37 8.11 25.77
N ASN A 188 -17.24 7.73 24.82
CA ASN A 188 -18.65 8.16 24.73
C ASN A 188 -18.86 9.68 24.62
N GLN A 189 -17.92 10.40 24.01
CA GLN A 189 -18.02 11.83 23.77
C GLN A 189 -17.43 12.19 22.40
N LEU A 190 -17.88 13.32 21.85
CA LEU A 190 -17.27 13.94 20.69
C LEU A 190 -15.90 14.50 21.06
N TYR A 191 -14.95 14.30 20.17
CA TYR A 191 -13.58 14.77 20.28
C TYR A 191 -13.19 15.45 18.96
N THR A 192 -12.76 16.71 19.04
CA THR A 192 -12.55 17.60 17.88
C THR A 192 -11.09 17.62 17.45
N GLU A 193 -10.81 18.03 16.21
CA GLU A 193 -9.43 18.28 15.74
C GLU A 193 -8.69 19.25 16.65
N ALA A 194 -9.35 20.32 17.14
CA ALA A 194 -8.72 21.27 18.07
C ALA A 194 -8.25 20.61 19.38
N GLN A 195 -9.05 19.68 19.94
CA GLN A 195 -8.64 18.92 21.13
C GLN A 195 -7.53 17.93 20.81
N LEU A 196 -7.59 17.28 19.64
CA LEU A 196 -6.51 16.42 19.13
C LEU A 196 -5.19 17.18 19.01
N GLU A 197 -5.22 18.38 18.45
CA GLU A 197 -4.04 19.23 18.35
C GLU A 197 -3.47 19.64 19.72
N ASP A 198 -4.33 19.95 20.68
CA ASP A 198 -3.91 20.28 22.06
C ASP A 198 -3.20 19.08 22.72
N ASP A 199 -3.84 17.90 22.70
CA ASP A 199 -3.26 16.67 23.25
C ASP A 199 -1.96 16.30 22.51
N TRP A 200 -1.91 16.47 21.18
CA TRP A 200 -0.73 16.20 20.35
C TRP A 200 0.45 17.10 20.74
N ARG A 201 0.24 18.40 20.94
CA ARG A 201 1.32 19.33 21.30
C ARG A 201 2.02 18.92 22.60
N ASP A 202 1.28 18.38 23.56
CA ASP A 202 1.81 17.93 24.84
C ASP A 202 2.69 16.68 24.71
N ILE A 203 2.34 15.76 23.81
CA ILE A 203 3.03 14.47 23.64
C ILE A 203 4.00 14.44 22.45
N TYR A 204 3.97 15.42 21.56
CA TYR A 204 4.78 15.50 20.33
C TYR A 204 6.27 15.15 20.56
N PRO A 205 6.94 15.67 21.62
CA PRO A 205 8.34 15.33 21.87
C PRO A 205 8.58 13.83 22.11
N LEU A 206 7.60 13.10 22.66
CA LEU A 206 7.72 11.66 22.91
C LEU A 206 7.91 10.88 21.60
N PHE A 207 7.11 11.21 20.57
CA PHE A 207 7.19 10.56 19.26
C PHE A 207 8.53 10.85 18.58
N GLY A 208 8.93 12.12 18.50
CA GLY A 208 10.22 12.49 17.89
C GLY A 208 11.43 11.91 18.62
N ASN A 209 11.40 11.86 19.96
CA ASN A 209 12.47 11.25 20.74
C ASN A 209 12.52 9.74 20.58
N THR A 210 11.36 9.08 20.48
CA THR A 210 11.28 7.62 20.30
C THR A 210 11.77 7.22 18.91
N GLU A 211 11.36 7.95 17.86
CA GLU A 211 11.88 7.77 16.51
C GLU A 211 13.39 8.02 16.45
N SER A 212 13.89 9.08 17.09
CA SER A 212 15.33 9.34 17.14
C SER A 212 16.14 8.22 17.81
N ALA A 213 15.55 7.51 18.78
CA ALA A 213 16.17 6.38 19.46
C ALA A 213 16.07 5.07 18.66
N ALA A 214 14.98 4.89 17.93
CA ALA A 214 14.68 3.75 17.07
C ALA A 214 14.29 4.26 15.67
N PRO A 215 15.26 4.69 14.85
CA PRO A 215 14.99 5.40 13.60
C PRO A 215 14.38 4.53 12.52
N TRP A 216 13.49 5.12 11.73
CA TRP A 216 13.01 4.49 10.50
C TRP A 216 14.19 4.26 9.53
N GLN A 217 14.39 3.09 8.94
CA GLN A 217 13.54 1.90 8.92
C GLN A 217 14.27 0.67 9.49
N PRO A 218 13.74 -0.01 10.53
CA PRO A 218 14.35 -1.23 11.04
C PRO A 218 14.12 -2.44 10.14
N THR A 219 15.15 -3.27 10.04
CA THR A 219 15.09 -4.62 9.47
C THR A 219 15.79 -5.61 10.40
N TYR A 220 15.65 -6.90 10.12
CA TYR A 220 16.27 -7.96 10.91
C TYR A 220 17.80 -7.87 10.94
N ASP A 221 18.41 -7.21 9.96
CA ASP A 221 19.86 -7.01 9.83
C ASP A 221 20.31 -5.54 10.04
N ASN A 222 19.37 -4.60 10.12
CA ASN A 222 19.62 -3.19 10.41
C ASN A 222 18.69 -2.69 11.52
N HIS A 223 19.12 -2.88 12.77
CA HIS A 223 18.41 -2.39 13.95
C HIS A 223 19.38 -2.14 15.12
N ASN A 224 18.87 -1.57 16.20
CA ASN A 224 19.63 -1.28 17.42
C ASN A 224 18.91 -1.85 18.65
N ALA A 225 19.48 -1.67 19.85
CA ALA A 225 18.88 -2.18 21.08
C ALA A 225 17.49 -1.60 21.39
N GLU A 226 17.24 -0.33 21.04
CA GLU A 226 15.95 0.31 21.26
C GLU A 226 14.89 -0.22 20.29
N HIS A 227 15.24 -0.49 19.04
CA HIS A 227 14.36 -1.22 18.13
C HIS A 227 13.95 -2.56 18.74
N VAL A 228 14.90 -3.38 19.20
CA VAL A 228 14.58 -4.70 19.80
C VAL A 228 13.69 -4.53 21.03
N ARG A 229 13.93 -3.53 21.86
CA ARG A 229 13.09 -3.29 23.04
C ARG A 229 11.66 -2.91 22.64
N LEU A 230 11.50 -1.92 21.75
CA LEU A 230 10.20 -1.38 21.36
C LEU A 230 9.39 -2.34 20.47
N ASP A 231 10.08 -3.13 19.63
CA ASP A 231 9.45 -4.10 18.72
C ASP A 231 8.63 -5.16 19.48
N TYR A 232 9.03 -5.47 20.72
CA TYR A 232 8.36 -6.42 21.62
C TYR A 232 7.40 -5.77 22.64
N ILE A 233 7.11 -4.48 22.51
CA ILE A 233 6.09 -3.78 23.31
C ILE A 233 4.90 -3.49 22.39
N ASN A 234 3.69 -3.84 22.81
CA ASN A 234 2.49 -3.49 22.04
C ASN A 234 2.10 -2.02 22.24
N ALA A 235 1.28 -1.48 21.34
CA ALA A 235 0.95 -0.06 21.34
C ALA A 235 0.27 0.43 22.64
N ASN A 236 -0.62 -0.38 23.23
CA ASN A 236 -1.31 -0.02 24.46
C ASN A 236 -0.34 0.08 25.64
N ASP A 237 0.49 -0.95 25.83
CA ASP A 237 1.48 -0.99 26.91
C ASP A 237 2.49 0.15 26.77
N TRP A 238 2.87 0.51 25.53
CA TRP A 238 3.76 1.63 25.29
C TRP A 238 3.10 2.97 25.66
N MET A 239 1.86 3.22 25.21
CA MET A 239 1.12 4.44 25.56
C MET A 239 0.95 4.60 27.08
N ASP A 240 0.68 3.51 27.80
CA ASP A 240 0.60 3.52 29.26
C ASP A 240 1.96 3.81 29.91
N GLN A 241 3.06 3.22 29.40
CA GLN A 241 4.42 3.43 29.92
C GLN A 241 4.90 4.87 29.76
N VAL A 242 4.54 5.54 28.66
CA VAL A 242 5.00 6.92 28.37
C VAL A 242 4.02 7.99 28.86
N GLY A 243 2.91 7.60 29.49
CA GLY A 243 1.96 8.52 30.12
C GLY A 243 0.87 9.08 29.21
N ILE A 244 0.73 8.57 27.97
CA ILE A 244 -0.40 8.89 27.08
C ILE A 244 -1.69 8.26 27.60
N GLY A 245 -1.58 7.03 28.13
CA GLY A 245 -2.71 6.25 28.61
C GLY A 245 -3.56 5.69 27.47
N ALA A 246 -3.57 4.37 27.30
CA ALA A 246 -4.31 3.70 26.23
C ALA A 246 -5.84 3.95 26.28
N ASN A 247 -6.37 4.31 27.46
CA ASN A 247 -7.78 4.63 27.66
C ASN A 247 -8.11 6.13 27.62
N SER A 248 -7.13 7.02 27.39
CA SER A 248 -7.40 8.45 27.20
C SER A 248 -8.16 8.69 25.88
N ASN A 249 -8.68 9.90 25.68
CA ASN A 249 -9.33 10.27 24.41
C ASN A 249 -8.35 10.12 23.24
N PHE A 250 -7.15 10.70 23.40
CA PHE A 250 -6.06 10.53 22.44
C PHE A 250 -5.70 9.05 22.26
N GLY A 251 -5.49 8.29 23.34
CA GLY A 251 -5.12 6.88 23.28
C GLY A 251 -6.14 6.02 22.50
N GLN A 252 -7.43 6.22 22.72
CA GLN A 252 -8.47 5.52 21.96
C GLN A 252 -8.53 5.92 20.48
N LEU A 253 -8.25 7.18 20.16
CA LEU A 253 -8.15 7.61 18.76
C LEU A 253 -6.94 6.94 18.08
N MET A 254 -5.79 6.88 18.75
CA MET A 254 -4.59 6.20 18.22
C MET A 254 -4.78 4.69 18.06
N GLN A 255 -5.57 4.05 18.94
CA GLN A 255 -5.97 2.67 18.75
C GLN A 255 -6.78 2.50 17.47
N ALA A 256 -7.77 3.36 17.23
CA ALA A 256 -8.58 3.30 16.01
C ALA A 256 -7.72 3.48 14.76
N ASP A 257 -6.81 4.46 14.77
CA ASP A 257 -5.87 4.73 13.69
C ASP A 257 -4.94 3.53 13.40
N LEU A 258 -4.32 2.96 14.43
CA LEU A 258 -3.52 1.73 14.30
C LEU A 258 -4.31 0.56 13.73
N ILE A 259 -5.56 0.39 14.12
CA ILE A 259 -6.41 -0.69 13.62
C ILE A 259 -6.75 -0.45 12.14
N SER A 260 -6.99 0.81 11.75
CA SER A 260 -7.22 1.20 10.35
C SER A 260 -6.03 0.82 9.48
N GLU A 261 -4.84 1.31 9.84
CA GLU A 261 -3.66 1.25 8.97
C GLU A 261 -3.00 -0.13 8.93
N TYR A 262 -3.03 -0.87 10.04
CA TYR A 262 -2.33 -2.15 10.15
C TYR A 262 -3.28 -3.36 10.22
N GLY A 263 -4.55 -3.16 10.57
CA GLY A 263 -5.56 -4.22 10.57
C GLY A 263 -5.46 -5.23 11.72
N LEU A 264 -4.50 -5.09 12.63
CA LEU A 264 -4.35 -5.88 13.85
C LEU A 264 -4.98 -5.17 15.05
N ALA A 265 -5.34 -5.92 16.09
CA ALA A 265 -5.71 -5.31 17.35
C ALA A 265 -4.47 -4.64 17.99
N PRO A 266 -4.62 -3.54 18.76
CA PRO A 266 -3.48 -2.80 19.33
C PRO A 266 -2.51 -3.66 20.16
N GLU A 267 -3.03 -4.70 20.84
CA GLU A 267 -2.24 -5.64 21.64
C GLU A 267 -1.48 -6.71 20.83
N GLU A 268 -1.75 -6.82 19.52
CA GLU A 268 -1.14 -7.79 18.61
C GLU A 268 -0.03 -7.18 17.74
N GLN A 269 0.12 -5.86 17.77
CA GLN A 269 1.07 -5.12 16.95
C GLN A 269 2.06 -4.33 17.81
N THR A 270 3.26 -4.16 17.26
CA THR A 270 4.33 -3.39 17.92
C THR A 270 3.97 -1.91 18.05
N CYS A 271 4.40 -1.28 19.14
CA CYS A 271 4.29 0.17 19.32
C CYS A 271 5.06 0.97 18.25
N LEU A 272 6.08 0.36 17.61
CA LEU A 272 6.81 1.01 16.52
C LEU A 272 5.90 1.39 15.36
N ASN A 273 4.80 0.65 15.11
CA ASN A 273 3.80 1.03 14.12
C ASN A 273 3.19 2.40 14.42
N LEU A 274 2.83 2.67 15.67
CA LEU A 274 2.24 3.95 16.07
C LEU A 274 3.26 5.09 15.97
N VAL A 275 4.49 4.82 16.45
CA VAL A 275 5.58 5.80 16.40
C VAL A 275 5.87 6.19 14.95
N TYR A 276 6.03 5.19 14.08
CA TYR A 276 6.23 5.35 12.63
C TYR A 276 4.93 5.60 11.86
N LEU A 277 3.86 6.02 12.50
CA LEU A 277 2.72 6.60 11.80
C LEU A 277 2.71 8.12 12.00
N LEU A 278 3.09 8.57 13.19
CA LEU A 278 2.86 9.94 13.64
C LEU A 278 4.14 10.77 13.83
N ALA A 279 5.32 10.15 13.92
CA ALA A 279 6.56 10.86 14.26
C ALA A 279 6.98 11.96 13.26
N TRP A 280 6.46 11.95 12.03
CA TRP A 280 6.71 13.00 11.03
C TRP A 280 5.63 14.07 10.96
N ASN A 281 4.55 13.94 11.73
CA ASN A 281 3.50 14.95 11.77
C ASN A 281 4.02 16.21 12.46
N SER A 282 3.52 17.37 12.04
CA SER A 282 3.97 18.64 12.57
C SER A 282 3.51 18.82 14.01
N ILE A 283 4.30 19.46 14.86
CA ILE A 283 3.87 19.84 16.22
C ILE A 283 2.54 20.62 16.23
N ASN A 284 2.26 21.38 15.17
CA ASN A 284 1.04 22.18 15.07
C ASN A 284 -0.07 21.50 14.25
N ASN A 285 0.14 20.28 13.74
CA ASN A 285 -0.87 19.56 12.99
C ASN A 285 -0.57 18.04 13.01
N PRO A 286 -1.33 17.23 13.77
CA PRO A 286 -1.20 15.77 13.82
C PRO A 286 -1.86 15.05 12.63
N LEU A 287 -2.42 15.76 11.65
CA LEU A 287 -3.08 15.19 10.48
C LEU A 287 -2.14 15.15 9.25
N PRO A 288 -2.36 14.21 8.32
CA PRO A 288 -3.34 13.12 8.39
C PRO A 288 -2.94 12.04 9.41
N LEU A 289 -3.93 11.47 10.11
CA LEU A 289 -3.69 10.38 11.07
C LEU A 289 -3.09 9.14 10.38
N ALA A 290 -3.61 8.80 9.19
CA ALA A 290 -3.10 7.72 8.35
C ALA A 290 -1.63 7.88 7.89
N GLY A 291 -0.94 8.97 8.26
CA GLY A 291 0.46 9.24 7.93
C GLY A 291 0.72 9.62 6.46
N THR A 292 -0.29 9.47 5.59
CA THR A 292 -0.24 9.81 4.16
C THR A 292 -1.48 10.59 3.74
N ASP A 293 -1.43 11.28 2.59
CA ASP A 293 -2.54 12.12 2.15
C ASP A 293 -3.73 11.37 1.53
N GLU A 294 -3.59 10.05 1.32
CA GLU A 294 -4.64 9.13 0.83
C GLU A 294 -5.49 9.70 -0.31
N ARG A 295 -4.82 10.43 -1.19
CA ARG A 295 -5.49 11.50 -1.93
C ARG A 295 -6.29 11.05 -3.14
N TYR A 296 -5.93 9.94 -3.78
CA TYR A 296 -6.45 9.60 -5.11
C TYR A 296 -7.16 8.25 -5.18
N HIS A 297 -8.16 8.19 -6.04
CA HIS A 297 -8.70 6.96 -6.64
C HIS A 297 -8.39 6.92 -8.13
N ILE A 298 -8.50 5.74 -8.75
CA ILE A 298 -8.58 5.63 -10.22
C ILE A 298 -10.04 5.78 -10.62
N VAL A 299 -10.32 6.69 -11.56
CA VAL A 299 -11.66 6.92 -12.09
C VAL A 299 -12.26 5.61 -12.60
N GLY A 300 -13.44 5.27 -12.10
CA GLY A 300 -14.16 4.05 -12.45
C GLY A 300 -13.75 2.81 -11.65
N GLY A 301 -12.77 2.91 -10.77
CA GLY A 301 -12.34 1.88 -9.82
C GLY A 301 -10.87 1.47 -9.96
N ASN A 302 -10.21 1.17 -8.85
CA ASN A 302 -8.80 0.84 -8.79
C ASN A 302 -8.43 -0.44 -9.55
N ASP A 303 -9.37 -1.39 -9.68
CA ASP A 303 -9.12 -2.59 -10.48
C ASP A 303 -9.03 -2.30 -11.99
N ALA A 304 -9.32 -1.09 -12.46
CA ALA A 304 -8.99 -0.66 -13.81
C ALA A 304 -7.48 -0.77 -14.10
N LEU A 305 -6.63 -0.55 -13.09
CA LEU A 305 -5.18 -0.77 -13.19
C LEU A 305 -4.83 -2.23 -13.45
N VAL A 306 -5.57 -3.15 -12.83
CA VAL A 306 -5.39 -4.60 -12.98
C VAL A 306 -5.72 -5.02 -14.41
N TYR A 307 -6.86 -4.58 -14.92
CA TYR A 307 -7.29 -4.96 -16.28
C TYR A 307 -6.45 -4.29 -17.36
N ALA A 308 -6.06 -3.03 -17.20
CA ALA A 308 -5.18 -2.35 -18.14
C ALA A 308 -3.81 -3.05 -18.26
N LEU A 309 -3.25 -3.57 -17.16
CA LEU A 309 -2.04 -4.40 -17.22
C LEU A 309 -2.28 -5.72 -17.96
N ALA A 310 -3.41 -6.39 -17.69
CA ALA A 310 -3.74 -7.66 -18.32
C ALA A 310 -3.94 -7.51 -19.84
N ASP A 311 -4.52 -6.41 -20.29
CA ASP A 311 -4.78 -6.10 -21.71
C ASP A 311 -3.50 -5.88 -22.52
N GLU A 312 -2.39 -5.50 -21.89
CA GLU A 312 -1.09 -5.36 -22.56
C GLU A 312 -0.33 -6.69 -22.71
N LEU A 313 -0.75 -7.74 -21.97
CA LEU A 313 -0.13 -9.06 -22.04
C LEU A 313 -0.56 -9.83 -23.29
N PRO A 314 0.28 -10.75 -23.81
CA PRO A 314 -0.14 -11.66 -24.86
C PRO A 314 -1.37 -12.48 -24.46
N ASN A 315 -2.18 -12.84 -25.45
CA ASN A 315 -3.28 -13.78 -25.25
C ASN A 315 -2.77 -15.06 -24.58
N ASP A 316 -3.59 -15.65 -23.71
CA ASP A 316 -3.29 -16.86 -22.94
C ASP A 316 -2.15 -16.71 -21.91
N SER A 317 -1.61 -15.50 -21.67
CA SER A 317 -0.61 -15.27 -20.62
C SER A 317 -1.16 -15.50 -19.20
N ILE A 318 -2.48 -15.43 -19.01
CA ILE A 318 -3.13 -15.60 -17.71
C ILE A 318 -4.03 -16.84 -17.74
N VAL A 319 -3.88 -17.71 -16.74
CA VAL A 319 -4.74 -18.88 -16.54
C VAL A 319 -5.35 -18.84 -15.13
N THR A 320 -6.65 -18.61 -15.06
CA THR A 320 -7.44 -18.57 -13.81
C THR A 320 -7.89 -19.95 -13.35
N GLY A 321 -8.34 -20.08 -12.10
CA GLY A 321 -8.79 -21.36 -11.51
C GLY A 321 -7.65 -22.33 -11.20
N LYS A 322 -6.42 -21.84 -11.09
CA LYS A 322 -5.19 -22.62 -10.90
C LYS A 322 -4.58 -22.33 -9.54
N ALA A 323 -5.18 -22.89 -8.49
CA ALA A 323 -4.65 -22.76 -7.14
C ALA A 323 -3.43 -23.68 -6.96
N LEU A 324 -2.26 -23.10 -6.72
CA LEU A 324 -1.02 -23.86 -6.48
C LEU A 324 -1.14 -24.68 -5.20
N THR A 325 -0.81 -25.97 -5.28
CA THR A 325 -0.84 -26.91 -4.14
C THR A 325 0.52 -27.50 -3.81
N ALA A 326 1.41 -27.65 -4.80
CA ALA A 326 2.76 -28.15 -4.56
C ALA A 326 3.79 -27.57 -5.55
N ILE A 327 5.04 -27.48 -5.09
CA ILE A 327 6.21 -27.16 -5.90
C ILE A 327 7.26 -28.24 -5.69
N THR A 328 7.66 -28.90 -6.77
CA THR A 328 8.74 -29.90 -6.76
C THR A 328 9.84 -29.52 -7.76
N GLY A 329 11.03 -30.09 -7.62
CA GLY A 329 12.18 -29.80 -8.49
C GLY A 329 13.49 -29.83 -7.72
N ALA A 330 14.57 -29.46 -8.41
CA ALA A 330 15.88 -29.23 -7.80
C ALA A 330 16.00 -27.77 -7.31
N ALA A 331 17.05 -27.46 -6.54
CA ALA A 331 17.32 -26.12 -6.03
C ALA A 331 17.27 -25.03 -7.11
N GLN A 332 17.83 -25.30 -8.29
CA GLN A 332 17.93 -24.36 -9.41
C GLN A 332 16.89 -24.60 -10.52
N GLY A 333 15.91 -25.47 -10.27
CA GLY A 333 14.91 -25.87 -11.26
C GLY A 333 15.38 -26.99 -12.23
N PRO A 334 14.59 -27.28 -13.26
CA PRO A 334 13.27 -26.70 -13.51
C PRO A 334 12.29 -27.09 -12.39
N TYR A 335 11.36 -26.19 -12.10
CA TYR A 335 10.33 -26.35 -11.08
C TYR A 335 9.05 -26.91 -11.71
N THR A 336 8.40 -27.84 -11.04
CA THR A 336 7.07 -28.33 -11.41
C THR A 336 6.07 -27.83 -10.37
N CYS A 337 5.13 -27.00 -10.84
CA CYS A 337 4.01 -26.52 -10.07
C CYS A 337 2.80 -27.43 -10.30
N THR A 338 2.19 -27.92 -9.22
CA THR A 338 0.94 -28.69 -9.25
C THR A 338 -0.21 -27.81 -8.77
N PHE A 339 -1.35 -27.88 -9.46
CA PHE A 339 -2.54 -27.10 -9.14
C PHE A 339 -3.66 -27.96 -8.55
N SER A 340 -4.66 -27.32 -7.94
CA SER A 340 -5.78 -27.98 -7.25
C SER A 340 -6.63 -28.88 -8.14
N ASP A 341 -6.61 -28.70 -9.46
CA ASP A 341 -7.29 -29.55 -10.44
C ASP A 341 -6.43 -30.75 -10.91
N GLY A 342 -5.24 -30.93 -10.32
CA GLY A 342 -4.28 -31.97 -10.68
C GLY A 342 -3.42 -31.66 -11.90
N SER A 343 -3.65 -30.53 -12.59
CA SER A 343 -2.80 -30.11 -13.69
C SER A 343 -1.43 -29.65 -13.19
N THR A 344 -0.43 -29.72 -14.06
CA THR A 344 0.93 -29.29 -13.75
C THR A 344 1.48 -28.37 -14.83
N THR A 345 2.45 -27.54 -14.45
CA THR A 345 3.28 -26.77 -15.38
C THR A 345 4.74 -26.86 -14.94
N THR A 346 5.65 -26.79 -15.89
CA THR A 346 7.09 -26.70 -15.60
C THR A 346 7.61 -25.30 -15.95
N ALA A 347 8.55 -24.78 -15.17
CA ALA A 347 9.21 -23.50 -15.42
C ALA A 347 10.68 -23.53 -14.99
N ASP A 348 11.52 -22.75 -15.68
CA ASP A 348 12.93 -22.60 -15.33
C ASP A 348 13.12 -21.62 -14.16
N LYS A 349 12.25 -20.59 -14.09
CA LYS A 349 12.17 -19.63 -12.99
C LYS A 349 10.74 -19.54 -12.46
N LEU A 350 10.62 -19.31 -11.16
CA LEU A 350 9.34 -19.21 -10.46
C LEU A 350 9.22 -17.86 -9.78
N VAL A 351 8.08 -17.18 -9.98
CA VAL A 351 7.72 -15.97 -9.23
C VAL A 351 6.53 -16.29 -8.35
N LEU A 352 6.72 -16.21 -7.04
CA LEU A 352 5.67 -16.37 -6.04
C LEU A 352 5.10 -14.99 -5.71
N ALA A 353 3.94 -14.70 -6.28
CA ALA A 353 3.17 -13.46 -6.09
C ALA A 353 1.94 -13.67 -5.20
N LEU A 354 1.96 -14.72 -4.37
CA LEU A 354 0.91 -15.06 -3.41
C LEU A 354 1.22 -14.45 -2.04
N PRO A 355 0.21 -14.03 -1.25
CA PRO A 355 0.43 -13.72 0.16
C PRO A 355 1.05 -14.91 0.91
N PHE A 356 1.94 -14.65 1.87
CA PHE A 356 2.57 -15.70 2.66
C PHE A 356 1.58 -16.61 3.40
N THR A 357 0.42 -16.09 3.80
CA THR A 357 -0.67 -16.91 4.36
C THR A 357 -1.11 -18.06 3.45
N LYS A 358 -1.07 -17.87 2.12
CA LYS A 358 -1.35 -18.91 1.14
C LYS A 358 -0.13 -19.74 0.80
N LEU A 359 1.06 -19.13 0.78
CA LEU A 359 2.28 -19.86 0.50
C LEU A 359 2.56 -20.93 1.57
N ARG A 360 2.21 -20.68 2.84
CA ARG A 360 2.27 -21.65 3.96
C ARG A 360 1.50 -22.95 3.70
N GLU A 361 0.52 -22.93 2.80
CA GLU A 361 -0.30 -24.10 2.47
C GLU A 361 0.21 -24.89 1.27
N VAL A 362 1.23 -24.37 0.57
CA VAL A 362 1.83 -25.03 -0.59
C VAL A 362 2.86 -26.04 -0.09
N ASP A 363 2.77 -27.27 -0.56
CA ASP A 363 3.80 -28.29 -0.32
C ASP A 363 5.05 -27.98 -1.17
N ILE A 364 6.04 -27.33 -0.58
CA ILE A 364 7.30 -26.97 -1.24
C ILE A 364 8.34 -28.05 -0.90
N ALA A 365 8.86 -28.73 -1.92
CA ALA A 365 9.86 -29.78 -1.74
C ALA A 365 11.06 -29.28 -0.92
N PRO A 366 11.59 -30.07 0.03
CA PRO A 366 12.72 -29.67 0.87
C PRO A 366 13.96 -29.21 0.09
N ALA A 367 14.18 -29.76 -1.11
CA ALA A 367 15.27 -29.37 -2.01
C ALA A 367 15.17 -27.91 -2.51
N ILE A 368 13.98 -27.30 -2.41
CA ILE A 368 13.71 -25.90 -2.75
C ILE A 368 13.59 -25.09 -1.45
N TRP A 369 12.75 -25.53 -0.51
CA TRP A 369 12.50 -24.80 0.74
C TRP A 369 13.80 -24.49 1.51
N ASN A 370 14.69 -25.47 1.64
CA ASN A 370 15.95 -25.32 2.36
C ASN A 370 16.97 -24.41 1.66
N THR A 371 16.66 -23.92 0.45
CA THR A 371 17.50 -22.95 -0.26
C THR A 371 17.19 -21.51 0.15
N PHE A 372 16.00 -21.25 0.71
CA PHE A 372 15.61 -19.94 1.21
C PHE A 372 16.38 -19.59 2.49
N SER A 373 16.72 -18.32 2.67
CA SER A 373 17.38 -17.87 3.90
C SER A 373 16.52 -18.18 5.14
N SER A 374 17.14 -18.42 6.30
CA SER A 374 16.37 -18.70 7.53
C SER A 374 15.40 -17.57 7.88
N ALA A 375 15.81 -16.32 7.69
CA ALA A 375 14.96 -15.15 7.88
C ALA A 375 13.78 -15.12 6.89
N LYS A 376 14.01 -15.50 5.60
CA LYS A 376 12.92 -15.65 4.62
C LYS A 376 11.94 -16.76 5.02
N GLN A 377 12.44 -17.91 5.45
CA GLN A 377 11.60 -19.01 5.92
C GLN A 377 10.75 -18.56 7.12
N GLN A 378 11.33 -17.83 8.07
CA GLN A 378 10.61 -17.27 9.20
C GLN A 378 9.55 -16.26 8.75
N ALA A 379 9.89 -15.31 7.86
CA ALA A 379 8.96 -14.35 7.29
C ALA A 379 7.77 -15.06 6.61
N ILE A 380 8.02 -16.08 5.80
CA ILE A 380 6.98 -16.89 5.17
C ILE A 380 6.08 -17.52 6.22
N ASN A 381 6.63 -18.09 7.30
CA ASN A 381 5.87 -18.81 8.30
C ASN A 381 5.10 -17.92 9.29
N GLU A 382 5.62 -16.73 9.60
CA GLU A 382 5.21 -15.97 10.79
C GLU A 382 4.67 -14.57 10.50
N MET A 383 4.93 -13.99 9.32
CA MET A 383 4.46 -12.64 8.97
C MET A 383 2.97 -12.45 9.28
N SER A 384 2.68 -11.39 10.03
CA SER A 384 1.31 -11.09 10.44
C SER A 384 0.49 -10.53 9.28
N ILE A 385 -0.82 -10.72 9.39
CA ILE A 385 -1.78 -10.18 8.43
C ILE A 385 -2.97 -9.58 9.20
N GLY A 386 -3.38 -8.40 8.79
CA GLY A 386 -4.56 -7.72 9.32
C GLY A 386 -5.83 -8.50 9.03
N ALA A 387 -6.85 -8.25 9.86
CA ALA A 387 -8.19 -8.76 9.70
C ALA A 387 -9.15 -7.68 9.20
N ASN A 388 -8.72 -6.87 8.22
CA ASN A 388 -9.53 -5.76 7.76
C ASN A 388 -10.84 -6.21 7.09
N GLY A 389 -11.86 -5.37 7.26
CA GLY A 389 -13.14 -5.49 6.60
C GLY A 389 -13.75 -4.14 6.29
N LYS A 390 -14.76 -4.14 5.42
CA LYS A 390 -15.52 -2.95 5.05
C LYS A 390 -17.01 -3.23 5.12
N ILE A 391 -17.79 -2.30 5.65
CA ILE A 391 -19.23 -2.21 5.43
C ILE A 391 -19.48 -0.92 4.64
N HIS A 392 -19.98 -1.06 3.41
CA HIS A 392 -20.39 0.08 2.60
C HIS A 392 -21.89 0.26 2.75
N VAL A 393 -22.34 1.47 3.06
CA VAL A 393 -23.75 1.80 3.31
C VAL A 393 -24.17 2.94 2.39
N GLN A 394 -25.14 2.70 1.51
CA GLN A 394 -25.69 3.74 0.64
C GLN A 394 -26.67 4.62 1.41
N THR A 395 -26.55 5.93 1.22
CA THR A 395 -27.45 6.94 1.77
C THR A 395 -28.05 7.83 0.68
N ASP A 396 -29.27 8.32 0.91
CA ASP A 396 -29.97 9.25 0.01
C ASP A 396 -29.53 10.72 0.19
N SER A 397 -28.83 11.00 1.29
CA SER A 397 -28.33 12.28 1.73
C SER A 397 -26.90 12.14 2.30
N ARG A 398 -26.20 13.25 2.54
CA ARG A 398 -24.92 13.29 3.26
C ARG A 398 -25.05 13.99 4.63
N PRO A 399 -25.52 13.31 5.68
CA PRO A 399 -25.60 13.92 7.02
C PRO A 399 -24.27 14.48 7.53
N TRP A 400 -23.15 13.90 7.10
CA TRP A 400 -21.79 14.34 7.42
C TRP A 400 -21.31 15.58 6.65
N SER A 401 -22.11 16.16 5.75
CA SER A 401 -21.80 17.49 5.20
C SER A 401 -22.39 18.64 6.04
N GLY A 402 -23.02 18.32 7.17
CA GLY A 402 -23.63 19.29 8.07
C GLY A 402 -22.65 19.94 9.06
N VAL A 403 -23.20 20.83 9.89
CA VAL A 403 -22.48 21.46 10.99
C VAL A 403 -22.90 20.83 12.32
N ARG A 404 -21.93 20.55 13.19
CA ARG A 404 -22.13 20.02 14.54
C ARG A 404 -21.66 21.05 15.57
N ASN A 405 -22.53 21.44 16.50
CA ASN A 405 -22.07 22.22 17.65
C ASN A 405 -21.46 21.28 18.70
N VAL A 406 -20.19 21.49 19.05
CA VAL A 406 -19.46 20.73 20.07
C VAL A 406 -18.86 21.74 21.04
N ASN A 407 -19.28 21.69 22.31
CA ASN A 407 -18.80 22.59 23.36
C ASN A 407 -18.88 24.09 23.02
N GLY A 408 -19.90 24.50 22.23
CA GLY A 408 -20.08 25.91 21.82
C GLY A 408 -19.33 26.30 20.53
N HIS A 409 -18.65 25.36 19.88
CA HIS A 409 -17.98 25.56 18.60
C HIS A 409 -18.74 24.84 17.49
N ASP A 410 -18.97 25.53 16.38
CA ASP A 410 -19.58 24.95 15.18
C ASP A 410 -18.50 24.29 14.33
N ILE A 411 -18.57 22.95 14.23
CA ILE A 411 -17.67 22.12 13.44
C ILE A 411 -18.36 21.77 12.12
N GLN A 412 -17.81 22.24 11.00
CA GLN A 412 -18.23 21.77 9.68
C GLN A 412 -17.63 20.38 9.46
N MET A 413 -18.44 19.33 9.48
CA MET A 413 -17.93 17.96 9.35
C MET A 413 -17.52 17.67 7.90
N ASN A 414 -16.55 16.77 7.71
CA ASN A 414 -16.07 16.35 6.40
C ASN A 414 -16.40 14.89 6.02
N GLY A 415 -16.97 14.09 6.91
CA GLY A 415 -17.31 12.68 6.63
C GLY A 415 -16.23 11.66 6.99
N VAL A 416 -15.03 12.10 7.36
CA VAL A 416 -14.01 11.24 7.97
C VAL A 416 -14.16 11.27 9.49
N SER A 417 -14.11 10.10 10.11
CA SER A 417 -14.24 9.95 11.56
C SER A 417 -13.62 8.64 12.02
N TYR A 418 -13.18 8.63 13.28
CA TYR A 418 -12.67 7.47 13.98
C TYR A 418 -13.42 7.31 15.31
N SER A 419 -13.57 6.07 15.79
CA SER A 419 -14.14 5.85 17.11
C SER A 419 -13.38 4.83 17.97
N GLY A 420 -13.34 5.12 19.26
CA GLY A 420 -12.62 4.32 20.25
C GLY A 420 -13.37 3.08 20.73
N GLY A 421 -12.63 2.13 21.31
CA GLY A 421 -13.20 0.94 21.95
C GLY A 421 -13.96 0.02 20.99
N ASP A 422 -15.16 -0.41 21.38
CA ASP A 422 -16.00 -1.33 20.60
C ASP A 422 -16.79 -0.66 19.44
N GLY A 423 -16.51 0.63 19.18
CA GLY A 423 -17.08 1.47 18.13
C GLY A 423 -16.79 0.99 16.69
N PHE A 424 -17.18 1.81 15.72
CA PHE A 424 -16.63 1.69 14.36
C PHE A 424 -15.14 2.08 14.39
N VAL A 425 -14.31 1.57 13.49
CA VAL A 425 -12.87 1.94 13.55
C VAL A 425 -12.67 3.27 12.84
N THR A 426 -12.89 3.29 11.52
CA THR A 426 -12.74 4.51 10.69
C THR A 426 -13.84 4.55 9.64
N VAL A 427 -14.31 5.75 9.30
CA VAL A 427 -15.28 5.96 8.23
C VAL A 427 -14.85 7.05 7.27
N TRP A 428 -15.32 6.98 6.02
CA TRP A 428 -15.16 8.04 5.01
C TRP A 428 -16.23 7.98 3.91
N ASP A 429 -16.38 9.09 3.18
CA ASP A 429 -17.24 9.18 2.00
C ASP A 429 -16.49 8.60 0.78
N THR A 430 -17.01 7.51 0.21
CA THR A 430 -16.37 6.86 -0.97
C THR A 430 -16.68 7.56 -2.29
N GLN A 431 -17.55 8.58 -2.27
CA GLN A 431 -18.10 9.25 -3.44
C GLN A 431 -17.92 10.77 -3.36
N VAL A 432 -16.85 11.29 -2.75
CA VAL A 432 -16.61 12.75 -2.57
C VAL A 432 -16.83 13.56 -3.85
N ASN A 433 -16.36 13.04 -5.00
CA ASN A 433 -16.54 13.68 -6.32
C ASN A 433 -17.83 13.28 -7.06
N GLY A 434 -18.63 12.39 -6.47
CA GLY A 434 -19.85 11.82 -7.02
C GLY A 434 -21.09 12.71 -6.82
N SER A 435 -22.26 12.09 -6.68
CA SER A 435 -23.55 12.78 -6.52
C SER A 435 -23.51 13.78 -5.36
N THR A 436 -24.17 14.93 -5.48
CA THR A 436 -24.29 15.92 -4.39
C THR A 436 -25.47 15.66 -3.46
N THR A 437 -26.35 14.69 -3.79
CA THR A 437 -27.51 14.36 -2.96
C THR A 437 -27.22 13.15 -2.07
N GLY A 438 -26.99 11.97 -2.62
CA GLY A 438 -26.69 10.74 -1.87
C GLY A 438 -25.25 10.24 -2.06
N SER A 439 -24.81 9.32 -1.22
CA SER A 439 -23.45 8.79 -1.23
C SER A 439 -23.38 7.34 -0.75
N VAL A 440 -22.17 6.81 -0.64
CA VAL A 440 -21.87 5.54 0.04
C VAL A 440 -20.79 5.80 1.10
N MET A 441 -21.16 5.63 2.37
CA MET A 441 -20.23 5.68 3.50
C MET A 441 -19.52 4.33 3.63
N CYS A 442 -18.20 4.34 3.77
CA CYS A 442 -17.44 3.15 4.16
C CYS A 442 -17.25 3.16 5.68
N ASP A 443 -17.60 2.07 6.35
CA ASP A 443 -17.11 1.70 7.68
C ASP A 443 -15.98 0.69 7.48
N TYR A 444 -14.75 1.16 7.68
CA TYR A 444 -13.55 0.37 7.60
C TYR A 444 -13.17 -0.15 8.98
N LEU A 445 -12.95 -1.45 9.05
CA LEU A 445 -12.78 -2.20 10.27
C LEU A 445 -11.46 -2.95 10.19
N GLY A 446 -10.84 -3.19 11.34
CA GLY A 446 -9.67 -4.04 11.51
C GLY A 446 -9.72 -4.77 12.84
N GLY A 447 -8.62 -5.43 13.23
CA GLY A 447 -8.48 -6.06 14.53
C GLY A 447 -9.66 -6.97 14.88
N HIS A 448 -10.15 -6.86 16.11
CA HIS A 448 -11.28 -7.68 16.58
C HIS A 448 -12.58 -7.37 15.84
N GLN A 449 -12.86 -6.11 15.53
CA GLN A 449 -14.07 -5.68 14.84
C GLN A 449 -14.16 -6.31 13.45
N GLY A 450 -13.07 -6.29 12.68
CA GLY A 450 -12.98 -6.90 11.35
C GLY A 450 -13.05 -8.44 11.39
N ARG A 451 -12.46 -9.10 12.40
CA ARG A 451 -12.62 -10.55 12.62
C ARG A 451 -14.06 -10.94 12.93
N ASN A 452 -14.74 -10.12 13.72
CA ASN A 452 -16.06 -10.41 14.26
C ASN A 452 -17.22 -9.96 13.36
N LEU A 453 -16.94 -9.37 12.19
CA LEU A 453 -17.94 -9.17 11.14
C LEU A 453 -18.76 -10.43 10.90
N SER A 454 -20.08 -10.31 10.81
CA SER A 454 -20.95 -11.48 10.66
C SER A 454 -20.81 -12.11 9.28
N GLY A 455 -21.17 -13.40 9.19
CA GLY A 455 -21.18 -14.16 7.95
C GLY A 455 -19.87 -14.90 7.65
N SER A 456 -19.97 -15.85 6.73
CA SER A 456 -18.89 -16.78 6.36
C SER A 456 -18.33 -16.54 4.95
N GLN A 457 -18.95 -15.64 4.18
CA GLN A 457 -18.50 -15.30 2.82
C GLN A 457 -17.65 -14.04 2.84
N PRO A 458 -16.55 -13.99 2.08
CA PRO A 458 -15.67 -12.82 2.07
C PRO A 458 -16.33 -11.59 1.47
N PHE A 459 -17.25 -11.75 0.51
CA PHE A 459 -17.95 -10.63 -0.13
C PHE A 459 -19.43 -10.98 -0.21
N SER A 460 -20.27 -10.15 0.39
CA SER A 460 -21.71 -10.38 0.41
C SER A 460 -22.49 -9.08 0.66
N SER A 461 -23.81 -9.12 0.49
CA SER A 461 -24.68 -8.11 1.09
C SER A 461 -24.55 -8.16 2.61
N SER A 462 -24.49 -7.00 3.25
CA SER A 462 -24.25 -6.91 4.68
C SER A 462 -25.36 -7.55 5.50
N LYS A 463 -24.99 -8.16 6.63
CA LYS A 463 -25.97 -8.63 7.60
C LYS A 463 -26.61 -7.43 8.29
N ARG A 464 -27.94 -7.47 8.46
CA ARG A 464 -28.69 -6.40 9.13
C ARG A 464 -28.18 -6.10 10.54
N THR A 465 -27.68 -7.10 11.25
CA THR A 465 -27.08 -6.94 12.58
C THR A 465 -25.86 -6.02 12.55
N ASP A 466 -24.95 -6.21 11.59
CA ASP A 466 -23.73 -5.42 11.47
C ASP A 466 -24.06 -4.00 11.01
N VAL A 467 -24.97 -3.86 10.04
CA VAL A 467 -25.43 -2.55 9.56
C VAL A 467 -26.11 -1.76 10.68
N ASN A 468 -27.03 -2.38 11.43
CA ASN A 468 -27.71 -1.71 12.54
C ASN A 468 -26.74 -1.33 13.66
N LYS A 469 -25.72 -2.17 13.92
CA LYS A 469 -24.65 -1.84 14.87
C LYS A 469 -23.91 -0.58 14.40
N PHE A 470 -23.41 -0.58 13.16
CA PHE A 470 -22.71 0.56 12.58
C PHE A 470 -23.56 1.84 12.59
N LEU A 471 -24.80 1.77 12.08
CA LEU A 471 -25.72 2.91 12.05
C LEU A 471 -25.96 3.48 13.46
N GLY A 472 -26.15 2.62 14.47
CA GLY A 472 -26.28 3.07 15.85
C GLY A 472 -25.02 3.74 16.41
N GLN A 473 -23.83 3.31 15.97
CA GLN A 473 -22.54 3.85 16.42
C GLN A 473 -22.17 5.16 15.72
N ILE A 474 -22.60 5.38 14.48
CA ILE A 474 -22.29 6.59 13.72
C ILE A 474 -23.26 7.75 14.01
N GLU A 475 -24.49 7.48 14.45
CA GLU A 475 -25.49 8.53 14.80
C GLU A 475 -24.99 9.59 15.79
N PRO A 476 -24.26 9.23 16.87
CA PRO A 476 -23.67 10.23 17.76
C PRO A 476 -22.70 11.19 17.07
N VAL A 477 -22.10 10.81 15.93
CA VAL A 477 -21.14 11.62 15.16
C VAL A 477 -21.83 12.35 14.01
N PHE A 478 -22.52 11.60 13.14
CA PHE A 478 -23.23 12.08 11.95
C PHE A 478 -24.74 11.79 12.07
N PRO A 479 -25.53 12.65 12.76
CA PRO A 479 -26.94 12.38 13.04
C PRO A 479 -27.77 12.39 11.77
N GLY A 480 -28.68 11.43 11.66
CA GLY A 480 -29.53 11.27 10.47
C GLY A 480 -28.99 10.26 9.45
N THR A 481 -27.81 9.68 9.67
CA THR A 481 -27.26 8.62 8.80
C THR A 481 -28.16 7.39 8.72
N THR A 482 -28.80 7.01 9.82
CA THR A 482 -29.79 5.93 9.89
C THR A 482 -31.04 6.27 9.08
N ALA A 483 -31.51 7.51 9.15
CA ALA A 483 -32.66 7.97 8.40
C ALA A 483 -32.37 8.02 6.89
N ALA A 484 -31.14 8.34 6.53
CA ALA A 484 -30.67 8.42 5.15
C ALA A 484 -30.39 7.05 4.51
N TYR A 485 -30.33 5.96 5.29
CA TYR A 485 -29.91 4.65 4.80
C TYR A 485 -30.93 4.02 3.83
N GLU A 486 -30.47 3.72 2.61
CA GLU A 486 -31.30 3.22 1.50
C GLU A 486 -31.47 1.68 1.48
N ASN A 487 -31.28 1.00 2.61
CA ASN A 487 -31.35 -0.47 2.71
C ASN A 487 -30.38 -1.24 1.79
N LYS A 488 -29.33 -0.57 1.29
CA LYS A 488 -28.28 -1.17 0.45
C LYS A 488 -26.95 -1.10 1.17
N ALA A 489 -26.42 -2.29 1.50
CA ALA A 489 -25.12 -2.41 2.12
C ALA A 489 -24.33 -3.64 1.64
N LEU A 490 -23.02 -3.47 1.54
CA LEU A 490 -22.08 -4.52 1.15
C LEU A 490 -21.01 -4.72 2.22
N THR A 491 -20.78 -5.98 2.58
CA THR A 491 -19.68 -6.37 3.46
C THR A 491 -18.54 -6.99 2.65
N SER A 492 -17.33 -6.59 3.00
CA SER A 492 -16.08 -7.21 2.58
C SER A 492 -15.34 -7.67 3.83
N LYS A 493 -15.19 -8.99 4.02
CA LYS A 493 -14.51 -9.62 5.15
C LYS A 493 -13.30 -10.39 4.63
N TRP A 494 -12.14 -9.74 4.57
CA TRP A 494 -10.96 -10.33 3.94
C TRP A 494 -10.34 -11.48 4.74
N SER A 495 -10.55 -11.52 6.06
CA SER A 495 -10.07 -12.60 6.94
C SER A 495 -10.60 -13.98 6.55
N VAL A 496 -11.79 -14.07 5.92
CA VAL A 496 -12.36 -15.33 5.43
C VAL A 496 -12.17 -15.55 3.93
N ASN A 497 -11.43 -14.67 3.25
CA ASN A 497 -11.13 -14.85 1.83
C ASN A 497 -10.19 -16.06 1.65
N PRO A 498 -10.54 -17.06 0.83
CA PRO A 498 -9.76 -18.29 0.71
C PRO A 498 -8.40 -18.11 0.04
N TRP A 499 -8.18 -16.97 -0.62
CA TRP A 499 -7.00 -16.64 -1.43
C TRP A 499 -6.09 -15.57 -0.83
N SER A 500 -6.51 -14.91 0.25
CA SER A 500 -5.66 -13.98 1.01
C SER A 500 -5.62 -14.25 2.51
N LYS A 501 -6.71 -14.79 3.10
CA LYS A 501 -6.86 -15.07 4.54
C LYS A 501 -6.60 -13.85 5.44
N GLY A 502 -6.89 -12.66 4.93
CA GLY A 502 -6.61 -11.39 5.59
C GLY A 502 -6.25 -10.30 4.60
N SER A 503 -6.09 -9.11 5.16
CA SER A 503 -5.72 -7.88 4.47
C SER A 503 -5.29 -6.90 5.55
N TYR A 504 -4.17 -6.19 5.45
CA TYR A 504 -3.00 -6.47 4.58
C TYR A 504 -1.84 -7.06 5.40
N SER A 505 -0.66 -7.31 4.81
CA SER A 505 0.48 -7.70 5.65
C SER A 505 0.87 -6.55 6.57
N THR A 506 1.36 -6.87 7.76
CA THR A 506 1.80 -5.87 8.74
C THR A 506 2.84 -6.49 9.65
N PRO A 507 3.81 -5.72 10.15
CA PRO A 507 4.67 -6.17 11.23
C PRO A 507 3.85 -6.32 12.52
N GLY A 508 3.90 -7.52 13.10
CA GLY A 508 3.42 -7.79 14.46
C GLY A 508 4.54 -7.63 15.50
N LEU A 509 4.26 -8.04 16.75
CA LEU A 509 5.26 -8.01 17.83
C LEU A 509 6.55 -8.77 17.46
N GLY A 510 7.69 -8.09 17.60
CA GLY A 510 9.03 -8.64 17.37
C GLY A 510 9.36 -8.90 15.91
N GLN A 511 8.49 -8.55 14.96
CA GLN A 511 8.67 -8.93 13.56
C GLN A 511 9.66 -8.04 12.82
N PHE A 512 9.77 -6.75 13.18
CA PHE A 512 10.77 -5.85 12.55
C PHE A 512 12.20 -6.37 12.73
N THR A 513 12.54 -6.79 13.94
CA THR A 513 13.89 -7.18 14.34
C THR A 513 14.21 -8.66 14.16
N SER A 514 13.21 -9.51 13.94
CA SER A 514 13.41 -10.96 13.71
C SER A 514 13.56 -11.36 12.25
N PHE A 515 12.75 -10.80 11.34
CA PHE A 515 12.81 -11.18 9.92
C PHE A 515 12.41 -10.08 8.93
N TRP A 516 11.86 -8.95 9.37
CA TRP A 516 11.42 -7.90 8.44
C TRP A 516 12.59 -7.37 7.61
N GLY A 517 12.37 -7.14 6.32
CA GLY A 517 13.41 -6.91 5.33
C GLY A 517 13.76 -8.18 4.55
N ALA A 518 13.78 -9.35 5.20
CA ALA A 518 14.08 -10.61 4.52
C ALA A 518 13.06 -10.91 3.42
N GLN A 519 11.80 -10.48 3.53
CA GLN A 519 10.78 -10.64 2.49
C GLN A 519 11.15 -9.99 1.14
N TRP A 520 11.94 -8.91 1.16
CA TRP A 520 12.36 -8.16 -0.02
C TRP A 520 13.56 -8.79 -0.73
N GLU A 521 14.44 -9.44 0.04
CA GLU A 521 15.71 -9.94 -0.45
C GLU A 521 15.57 -10.97 -1.58
N LYS A 522 16.50 -10.93 -2.53
CA LYS A 522 16.63 -11.92 -3.60
C LYS A 522 17.30 -13.17 -3.07
N GLU A 523 16.70 -14.34 -3.33
CA GLU A 523 17.36 -15.62 -3.13
C GLU A 523 18.41 -15.84 -4.24
N THR A 524 19.65 -16.17 -3.85
CA THR A 524 20.78 -16.33 -4.79
C THR A 524 21.14 -17.79 -5.07
N SER A 525 20.63 -18.71 -4.26
CA SER A 525 20.87 -20.15 -4.29
C SER A 525 19.87 -20.93 -5.15
N ASN A 526 18.89 -20.23 -5.73
CA ASN A 526 17.79 -20.79 -6.53
C ASN A 526 17.31 -19.78 -7.61
N ASN A 527 16.29 -20.18 -8.37
CA ASN A 527 15.60 -19.38 -9.39
C ASN A 527 14.14 -19.07 -8.97
N VAL A 528 13.91 -18.90 -7.66
CA VAL A 528 12.61 -18.54 -7.07
C VAL A 528 12.65 -17.09 -6.60
N HIS A 529 11.66 -16.30 -7.03
CA HIS A 529 11.53 -14.90 -6.69
C HIS A 529 10.20 -14.64 -5.98
N PHE A 530 10.14 -13.62 -5.14
CA PHE A 530 8.93 -13.26 -4.39
C PHE A 530 8.53 -11.83 -4.73
N CYS A 531 7.26 -11.58 -5.06
CA CYS A 531 6.73 -10.22 -5.17
C CYS A 531 5.32 -10.15 -4.55
N GLY A 532 4.80 -8.93 -4.42
CA GLY A 532 3.59 -8.66 -3.67
C GLY A 532 3.83 -7.55 -2.65
N GLU A 533 2.77 -6.84 -2.26
CA GLU A 533 2.86 -5.76 -1.26
C GLU A 533 3.59 -6.20 0.03
N HIS A 534 3.35 -7.45 0.46
CA HIS A 534 3.98 -8.06 1.62
C HIS A 534 5.47 -8.33 1.48
N THR A 535 6.06 -8.09 0.30
CA THR A 535 7.50 -8.16 0.08
C THR A 535 8.13 -6.77 0.04
N SER A 536 7.34 -5.70 -0.03
CA SER A 536 7.82 -4.34 0.11
C SER A 536 8.26 -4.11 1.55
N VAL A 537 9.38 -3.41 1.69
CA VAL A 537 9.85 -2.99 3.01
C VAL A 537 9.18 -1.68 3.39
N GLU A 538 8.92 -0.76 2.47
CA GLU A 538 8.42 0.61 2.73
C GLU A 538 6.90 0.78 2.53
N TYR A 539 6.32 0.13 1.51
CA TYR A 539 4.92 0.28 1.09
C TYR A 539 4.13 -1.03 1.21
N TRP A 540 4.41 -1.81 2.25
CA TRP A 540 3.54 -2.94 2.59
C TRP A 540 2.11 -2.43 2.84
N GLY A 541 1.13 -3.25 2.53
CA GLY A 541 -0.29 -2.89 2.59
C GLY A 541 -0.82 -2.19 1.34
N PHE A 542 0.03 -1.50 0.58
CA PHE A 542 -0.41 -0.62 -0.51
C PHE A 542 -0.31 -1.24 -1.91
N LEU A 543 -1.07 -0.65 -2.85
CA LEU A 543 -0.91 -0.90 -4.28
C LEU A 543 0.52 -0.57 -4.75
N GLN A 544 1.14 0.45 -4.14
CA GLN A 544 2.53 0.86 -4.37
C GLN A 544 3.52 -0.28 -4.16
N GLY A 545 3.46 -0.95 -3.00
CA GLY A 545 4.31 -2.10 -2.71
C GLY A 545 4.10 -3.24 -3.69
N ALA A 546 2.87 -3.46 -4.16
CA ALA A 546 2.60 -4.47 -5.19
C ALA A 546 3.26 -4.09 -6.54
N VAL A 547 3.14 -2.84 -6.99
CA VAL A 547 3.71 -2.39 -8.26
C VAL A 547 5.24 -2.46 -8.23
N GLU A 548 5.87 -1.89 -7.21
CA GLU A 548 7.34 -1.80 -7.16
C GLU A 548 8.02 -3.16 -7.01
N THR A 549 7.44 -4.07 -6.24
CA THR A 549 8.01 -5.41 -6.04
C THR A 549 7.87 -6.27 -7.29
N GLY A 550 6.78 -6.11 -8.05
CA GLY A 550 6.63 -6.72 -9.36
C GLY A 550 7.68 -6.22 -10.36
N GLU A 551 7.97 -4.92 -10.36
CA GLU A 551 9.03 -4.34 -11.20
C GLU A 551 10.44 -4.78 -10.81
N ARG A 552 10.72 -4.82 -9.50
CA ARG A 552 11.98 -5.34 -8.96
C ARG A 552 12.22 -6.76 -9.46
N VAL A 553 11.27 -7.67 -9.23
CA VAL A 553 11.45 -9.09 -9.60
C VAL A 553 11.63 -9.28 -11.10
N ALA A 554 10.86 -8.57 -11.93
CA ALA A 554 11.07 -8.63 -13.38
C ALA A 554 12.49 -8.17 -13.77
N THR A 555 13.03 -7.15 -13.09
CA THR A 555 14.39 -6.67 -13.29
C THR A 555 15.44 -7.68 -12.82
N GLU A 556 15.22 -8.34 -11.68
CA GLU A 556 16.09 -9.41 -11.18
C GLU A 556 16.20 -10.59 -12.14
N ILE A 557 15.08 -10.96 -12.78
CA ILE A 557 15.02 -12.02 -13.79
C ILE A 557 15.68 -11.59 -15.09
N HIS A 558 15.53 -10.32 -15.48
CA HIS A 558 16.16 -9.81 -16.69
C HIS A 558 17.70 -9.76 -16.58
N GLN A 559 18.22 -9.47 -15.39
CA GLN A 559 19.65 -9.33 -15.13
C GLN A 559 20.38 -10.66 -14.86
N GLY A 560 19.66 -11.74 -14.52
CA GLY A 560 20.25 -13.02 -14.12
C GLY A 560 19.67 -14.22 -14.85
#